data_AF-A0A232FBE4-F1
#
_entry.id   AF-A0A232FBE4-F1
#
_cell.length_a   1.000
_cell.length_b   1.000
_cell.length_c   1.000
_cell.angle_alpha   90.00
_cell.angle_beta   90.00
_cell.angle_gamma   90.00
#
_symmetry.space_group_name_H-M   'P 1'
#
loop_
_entity.id
_entity.type
_entity.pdbx_description
1 polymer ?
#
loop_
_entity_poly.entity_id
_entity_poly.type
_entity_poly.pdbx_seq_one_letter_code
_entity_poly.pdbx_strand_id
1 'polypeptide(L)' 'MKFAIVFCVLALVVALVTAKPAENTTPKWDLETCEERAVIARRESNRCEDYQCIMHSHGLVLDGVNCKDHPTD' A
#
# COMPACT_ATOMS: atom_id res chain seq x y z
N MET A 1 40.68 10.20 -16.76
CA MET A 1 39.34 10.75 -16.46
C MET A 1 38.19 10.11 -17.26
N LYS A 2 38.41 9.02 -18.02
CA LYS A 2 37.38 8.43 -18.92
C LYS A 2 36.65 7.21 -18.32
N PHE A 3 37.24 6.57 -17.31
CA PHE A 3 36.70 5.35 -16.68
C PHE A 3 35.70 5.63 -15.56
N ALA A 4 35.80 6.77 -14.86
CA ALA A 4 34.89 7.11 -13.77
C ALA A 4 33.43 7.21 -14.22
N ILE A 5 33.20 7.73 -15.44
CA ILE A 5 31.85 7.84 -16.02
C ILE A 5 31.27 6.45 -16.29
N VAL A 6 32.08 5.52 -16.78
CA VAL A 6 31.65 4.13 -17.06
C VAL A 6 31.25 3.43 -15.76
N PHE A 7 32.02 3.61 -14.69
CA PHE A 7 31.68 3.06 -13.37
C PHE A 7 30.40 3.67 -12.79
N CYS A 8 30.18 4.98 -12.94
CA CYS A 8 28.95 5.63 -12.50
C CYS A 8 27.72 5.12 -13.26
N VAL A 9 27.83 4.95 -14.58
CA VAL A 9 26.72 4.42 -15.39
C VAL A 9 26.43 2.96 -15.03
N LEU A 10 27.45 2.13 -14.82
CA LEU A 10 27.25 0.75 -14.37
C LEU A 10 26.55 0.68 -13.00
N ALA A 11 26.97 1.52 -12.04
CA ALA A 11 26.35 1.56 -10.72
C ALA A 11 24.87 1.99 -10.78
N LEU A 12 24.53 2.94 -11.66
CA LEU A 12 23.16 3.41 -11.86
C LEU A 12 22.27 2.30 -12.45
N VAL A 13 22.77 1.57 -13.45
CA VAL A 13 22.04 0.46 -14.08
C VAL A 13 21.85 -0.69 -13.10
N VAL A 14 22.85 -1.01 -12.28
CA VAL A 14 22.72 -2.03 -11.23
C VAL A 14 21.68 -1.62 -10.19
N ALA A 15 21.66 -0.36 -9.76
CA ALA A 15 20.67 0.14 -8.81
C ALA A 15 19.23 0.11 -9.38
N LEU A 16 19.07 0.38 -10.67
CA LEU A 16 17.77 0.31 -11.35
C LEU A 16 17.27 -1.14 -11.53
N VAL A 17 18.18 -2.11 -11.75
CA VAL A 17 17.82 -3.53 -11.89
C VAL A 17 17.56 -4.20 -10.53
N THR A 18 18.21 -3.75 -9.46
CA THR A 18 17.99 -4.28 -8.09
C THR A 18 16.89 -3.58 -7.33
N ALA A 19 16.37 -2.46 -7.83
CA ALA A 19 15.14 -1.85 -7.35
C ALA A 19 13.97 -2.78 -7.69
N LYS A 20 13.77 -3.81 -6.85
CA LYS A 20 12.49 -4.52 -6.78
C LYS A 20 11.41 -3.45 -6.64
N PRO A 21 10.31 -3.50 -7.43
CA PRO A 21 9.15 -2.70 -7.10
C PRO A 21 8.84 -3.00 -5.64
N ALA A 22 8.62 -1.96 -4.83
CA ALA A 22 8.16 -2.13 -3.47
C ALA A 22 6.93 -3.04 -3.57
N GLU A 23 7.12 -4.31 -3.21
CA GLU A 23 6.04 -5.27 -3.12
C GLU A 23 5.21 -4.71 -1.99
N ASN A 24 4.20 -3.92 -2.36
CA ASN A 24 3.21 -3.37 -1.46
C ASN A 24 2.49 -4.61 -0.95
N THR A 25 3.09 -5.22 0.06
CA THR A 25 2.60 -6.35 0.81
C THR A 25 1.50 -5.78 1.67
N THR A 26 0.45 -5.28 1.01
CA THR A 26 -0.84 -5.11 1.64
C THR A 26 -1.14 -6.45 2.27
N PRO A 27 -1.19 -6.52 3.60
CA PRO A 27 -1.39 -7.79 4.29
C PRO A 27 -2.70 -8.36 3.75
N LYS A 28 -2.64 -9.52 3.10
CA LYS A 28 -3.83 -10.26 2.71
C LYS A 28 -4.51 -10.69 4.00
N TRP A 29 -5.50 -9.93 4.45
CA TRP A 29 -6.33 -10.34 5.56
C TRP A 29 -7.28 -11.44 5.09
N ASP A 30 -7.46 -12.46 5.93
CA ASP A 30 -8.64 -13.30 5.86
C ASP A 30 -9.90 -12.47 6.19
N LEU A 31 -11.06 -12.94 5.73
CA LEU A 31 -12.31 -12.19 5.85
C LEU A 31 -12.66 -11.89 7.31
N GLU A 32 -12.46 -12.87 8.18
CA GLU A 32 -12.70 -12.76 9.63
C GLU A 32 -11.82 -11.67 10.26
N THR A 33 -10.50 -11.75 10.06
CA THR A 33 -9.56 -10.73 10.55
C THR A 33 -9.87 -9.35 10.00
N CYS A 34 -10.27 -9.26 8.72
CA CYS A 34 -10.62 -7.99 8.12
C CYS A 34 -11.86 -7.39 8.79
N GLU A 35 -12.92 -8.17 8.98
CA GLU A 35 -14.16 -7.71 9.60
C GLU A 35 -13.94 -7.28 11.05
N GLU A 36 -13.13 -8.00 11.82
CA GLU A 36 -12.72 -7.60 13.16
C GLU A 36 -12.02 -6.23 13.15
N ARG A 37 -11.09 -6.02 12.21
CA ARG A 37 -10.41 -4.74 12.04
C ARG A 37 -11.36 -3.63 11.61
N ALA A 38 -12.38 -3.94 10.80
CA ALA A 38 -13.41 -2.98 10.42
C ALA A 38 -14.23 -2.52 11.62
N VAL A 39 -14.63 -3.44 12.50
CA VAL A 39 -15.35 -3.11 13.74
C VAL A 39 -14.52 -2.20 14.65
N ILE A 40 -13.22 -2.51 14.81
CA ILE A 40 -12.31 -1.68 15.61
C ILE A 40 -12.18 -0.29 14.96
N ALA A 41 -11.96 -0.21 13.65
CA ALA A 41 -11.82 1.05 12.94
C ALA A 41 -13.10 1.91 13.01
N ARG A 42 -14.29 1.32 12.90
CA ARG A 42 -15.58 2.01 13.11
C ARG A 42 -15.69 2.61 14.50
N ARG A 43 -15.17 1.92 15.53
CA ARG A 43 -15.26 2.36 16.91
C ARG A 43 -14.27 3.47 17.24
N GLU A 44 -13.05 3.38 16.69
CA GLU A 44 -11.93 4.24 17.07
C GLU A 44 -11.72 5.42 16.13
N SER A 45 -12.20 5.33 14.89
CA SER A 45 -11.99 6.36 13.89
C SER A 45 -13.01 7.49 14.00
N ASN A 46 -12.51 8.72 13.96
CA ASN A 46 -13.32 9.93 13.74
C ASN A 46 -13.18 10.45 12.29
N ARG A 47 -12.55 9.65 11.42
CA ARG A 47 -12.14 10.07 10.08
C ARG A 47 -13.13 9.68 9.00
N CYS A 48 -13.70 8.48 9.09
CA CYS A 48 -14.69 7.97 8.15
C CYS A 48 -15.96 7.61 8.90
N GLU A 49 -17.12 7.74 8.25
CA GLU A 49 -18.41 7.36 8.85
C GLU A 49 -18.50 5.86 9.07
N ASP A 50 -17.87 5.08 8.21
CA ASP A 50 -17.84 3.63 8.30
C ASP A 50 -16.53 3.06 7.73
N TYR A 51 -16.24 1.80 8.04
CA TYR A 51 -15.15 1.02 7.45
C TYR A 51 -15.67 -0.35 7.03
N GLN A 52 -15.25 -0.83 5.86
CA GLN A 52 -15.72 -2.09 5.28
C GLN A 52 -14.56 -2.89 4.69
N CYS A 53 -14.75 -4.20 4.61
CA CYS A 53 -13.80 -5.10 3.98
C CYS A 53 -14.15 -5.31 2.52
N ILE A 54 -13.26 -4.88 1.64
CA ILE A 54 -13.46 -4.94 0.20
C ILE A 54 -12.41 -5.86 -0.41
N MET A 55 -12.87 -6.78 -1.26
CA MET A 55 -12.00 -7.65 -2.04
C MET A 55 -11.46 -6.89 -3.25
N HIS A 56 -10.14 -6.66 -3.28
CA HIS A 56 -9.43 -6.13 -4.44
C HIS A 56 -8.65 -7.24 -5.16
N SER A 57 -8.08 -6.93 -6.32
CA SER A 57 -7.24 -7.86 -7.10
C SER A 57 -6.06 -8.45 -6.32
N HIS A 58 -5.63 -7.78 -5.25
CA HIS A 58 -4.51 -8.19 -4.41
C HIS A 58 -4.92 -8.79 -3.06
N GLY A 59 -6.23 -8.90 -2.77
CA GLY A 59 -6.77 -9.47 -1.53
C GLY A 59 -7.80 -8.58 -0.85
N LEU A 60 -8.21 -8.97 0.35
CA LEU A 60 -9.09 -8.18 1.19
C LEU A 60 -8.33 -7.00 1.81
N VAL A 61 -8.93 -5.83 1.72
CA VAL A 61 -8.43 -4.58 2.27
C VAL A 61 -9.55 -3.91 3.06
N LEU A 62 -9.17 -3.23 4.13
CA LEU A 62 -10.08 -2.39 4.88
C LEU A 62 -10.15 -1.00 4.26
N ASP A 63 -11.33 -0.65 3.79
CA ASP A 63 -11.60 0.61 3.11
C ASP A 63 -12.55 1.48 3.95
N GLY A 64 -12.32 2.78 3.90
CA GLY A 64 -13.12 3.76 4.64
C GLY A 64 -14.26 4.29 3.77
N VAL A 65 -15.47 4.30 4.31
CA VAL A 65 -16.65 4.82 3.61
C VAL A 65 -16.94 6.24 4.10
N ASN A 66 -17.14 7.14 3.14
CA ASN A 66 -17.46 8.55 3.38
C ASN A 66 -16.47 9.22 4.35
N CYS A 67 -15.17 9.15 4.00
CA CYS A 67 -14.11 9.76 4.77
C CYS A 67 -14.03 11.26 4.55
N LYS A 68 -13.77 12.02 5.63
CA LYS A 68 -13.62 13.49 5.61
C LYS A 68 -12.52 14.00 4.66
N ASP A 69 -11.56 13.14 4.30
CA ASP A 69 -10.42 13.48 3.45
C ASP A 69 -10.24 12.53 2.27
N HIS A 70 -11.27 11.83 1.77
CA HIS A 70 -11.05 11.00 0.59
C HIS A 70 -10.72 11.93 -0.60
N PRO A 71 -9.49 11.92 -1.16
CA PRO A 71 -9.26 12.58 -2.43
C PRO A 71 -10.16 11.87 -3.44
N THR A 72 -11.15 12.58 -3.97
CA THR A 72 -11.79 12.24 -5.22
C THR A 72 -10.72 12.42 -6.30
N ASP A 73 -10.11 11.31 -6.73
CA ASP A 73 -9.41 11.23 -8.00
C ASP A 73 -10.45 11.21 -9.14
#